data_AF-A0A6J4S8U5-F1
#
_entry.id   AF-A0A6J4S8U5-F1
#
_cell.length_a   1.000
_cell.length_b   1.000
_cell.length_c   1.000
_cell.angle_alpha   90.00
_cell.angle_beta   90.00
_cell.angle_gamma   90.00
#
_symmetry.space_group_name_H-M   'P 1'
#
loop_
_entity.id
_entity.type
_entity.pdbx_description
1 polymer ?
#
loop_
_entity_poly.entity_id
_entity_poly.type
_entity_poly.pdbx_seq_one_letter_code
_entity_poly.pdbx_strand_id
1 'polypeptide(L)'
;MGKKRGLGLGALLTHLTIWGVVVLVVAAVAVPLFINNRYMAWDGSAKNRLTRAAAAMDECAQSRRGSYAGCEAFTMQGLDRSLEWRDPTAEDGYFAQRRRDKVGLVFVSERGDDSFRLEATSRTGRTFAYEYQDGEVTRTRTGNAEGPVPW
;
A
#
# COMPACT_ATOMS: atom_id res chain seq x y z
N MET A 1 64.26 11.18 -11.08
CA MET A 1 63.63 11.05 -12.41
C MET A 1 62.25 10.42 -12.27
N GLY A 2 61.19 11.23 -12.20
CA GLY A 2 59.81 10.77 -12.02
C GLY A 2 59.14 10.47 -13.36
N LYS A 3 58.91 9.18 -13.65
CA LYS A 3 58.25 8.71 -14.86
C LYS A 3 56.73 8.94 -14.73
N LYS A 4 56.24 10.10 -15.16
CA LYS A 4 54.79 10.35 -15.31
C LYS A 4 54.26 9.45 -16.43
N ARG A 5 53.69 8.29 -16.06
CA ARG A 5 52.92 7.45 -16.97
C ARG A 5 51.61 8.17 -17.24
N GLY A 6 51.55 8.92 -18.35
CA GLY A 6 50.29 9.41 -18.89
C GLY A 6 49.40 8.21 -19.16
N LEU A 7 48.29 8.12 -18.43
CA LEU A 7 47.23 7.16 -18.70
C LEU A 7 46.75 7.46 -20.14
N GLY A 8 47.16 6.66 -21.12
CA GLY A 8 46.86 6.94 -22.52
C GLY A 8 45.35 6.99 -22.72
N LEU A 9 44.87 7.95 -23.53
CA LEU A 9 43.44 8.08 -23.85
C LEU A 9 42.80 6.75 -24.28
N GLY A 10 43.54 5.86 -24.94
CA GLY A 10 43.09 4.51 -25.26
C GLY A 10 42.75 3.65 -24.03
N ALA A 11 43.54 3.71 -22.95
CA ALA A 11 43.22 2.98 -21.72
C ALA A 11 41.96 3.53 -21.04
N LEU A 12 41.75 4.85 -21.08
CA LEU A 12 40.54 5.49 -20.55
C LEU A 12 39.30 5.09 -21.36
N LEU A 13 39.39 5.13 -22.70
CA LEU A 13 38.32 4.72 -23.60
C LEU A 13 37.92 3.26 -23.35
N THR A 14 38.89 2.35 -23.31
CA THR A 14 38.62 0.92 -23.06
C THR A 14 37.99 0.70 -21.70
N HIS A 15 38.43 1.40 -20.65
CA HIS A 15 37.80 1.29 -19.33
C HIS A 15 36.34 1.76 -19.36
N LEU A 16 36.05 2.91 -19.99
CA LEU A 16 34.68 3.40 -20.13
C LEU A 16 33.81 2.41 -20.92
N THR A 17 34.35 1.79 -21.97
CA THR A 17 33.63 0.77 -22.76
C THR A 17 33.31 -0.47 -21.92
N ILE A 18 34.29 -1.01 -21.20
CA ILE A 18 34.08 -2.21 -20.36
C ILE A 18 33.09 -1.92 -19.24
N TRP A 19 33.24 -0.79 -18.53
CA TRP A 19 32.29 -0.38 -17.49
C TRP A 19 30.88 -0.19 -18.05
N GLY A 20 30.74 0.38 -19.25
CA GLY A 20 29.45 0.50 -19.93
C GLY A 20 28.78 -0.86 -20.18
N VAL A 21 29.53 -1.83 -20.71
CA VAL A 21 29.00 -3.19 -20.96
C VAL A 21 28.59 -3.87 -19.65
N VAL A 22 29.40 -3.76 -18.59
CA VAL A 22 29.07 -4.35 -17.28
C VAL A 22 27.78 -3.74 -16.72
N VAL A 23 27.62 -2.42 -16.79
CA VAL A 23 26.40 -1.74 -16.33
C VAL A 23 25.17 -2.20 -17.11
N LEU A 24 25.29 -2.38 -18.44
CA LEU A 24 24.17 -2.86 -19.27
C LEU A 24 23.70 -4.26 -18.84
N VAL A 25 24.63 -5.18 -18.60
CA VAL A 25 24.30 -6.55 -18.18
C VAL A 25 23.69 -6.57 -16.78
N VAL A 26 24.26 -5.81 -15.84
CA VAL A 26 23.72 -5.72 -14.46
C VAL A 26 22.34 -5.07 -14.46
N ALA A 27 22.13 -3.99 -15.21
CA ALA A 27 20.85 -3.30 -15.29
C ALA A 27 19.74 -4.21 -15.84
N ALA A 28 20.05 -5.07 -16.81
CA ALA A 28 19.07 -6.00 -17.39
C ALA A 28 18.41 -6.92 -16.35
N VAL A 29 19.17 -7.36 -15.33
CA VAL A 29 18.64 -8.24 -14.26
C VAL A 29 18.15 -7.44 -13.07
N ALA A 30 18.86 -6.38 -12.70
CA ALA A 30 18.56 -5.62 -11.49
C ALA A 30 17.28 -4.79 -11.63
N VAL A 31 17.04 -4.16 -12.78
CA VAL A 31 15.88 -3.27 -12.98
C VAL A 31 14.54 -3.98 -12.78
N PRO A 32 14.27 -5.15 -13.39
CA PRO A 32 13.02 -5.88 -13.16
C PRO A 32 12.80 -6.24 -11.69
N LEU A 33 13.87 -6.68 -11.00
CA LEU A 33 13.82 -7.03 -9.58
C LEU A 33 13.49 -5.81 -8.72
N PHE A 34 14.11 -4.66 -8.99
CA PHE A 34 13.82 -3.43 -8.28
C PHE A 34 12.36 -2.99 -8.46
N ILE A 35 11.81 -3.09 -9.68
CA ILE A 35 10.41 -2.74 -9.94
C ILE A 35 9.46 -3.68 -9.17
N ASN A 36 9.70 -4.99 -9.23
CA ASN A 36 8.88 -5.97 -8.52
C ASN A 36 8.90 -5.74 -6.99
N ASN A 37 10.09 -5.52 -6.42
CA ASN A 37 10.22 -5.24 -4.99
C ASN A 37 9.50 -3.95 -4.58
N ARG A 38 9.50 -2.92 -5.43
CA ARG A 38 8.75 -1.68 -5.19
C ARG A 38 7.25 -1.92 -5.18
N TYR A 39 6.72 -2.72 -6.10
CA TYR A 39 5.30 -3.08 -6.14
C TYR A 39 4.89 -3.86 -4.90
N MET A 40 5.69 -4.84 -4.48
CA MET A 40 5.44 -5.59 -3.25
C MET A 40 5.48 -4.69 -2.01
N ALA A 41 6.40 -3.72 -1.96
CA ALA A 41 6.48 -2.76 -0.87
C ALA A 41 5.25 -1.82 -0.83
N TRP A 42 4.73 -1.39 -1.98
CA TRP A 42 3.52 -0.58 -2.04
C TRP A 42 2.27 -1.35 -1.62
N ASP A 43 2.14 -2.60 -2.06
CA ASP A 43 1.05 -3.50 -1.64
C ASP A 43 1.15 -3.79 -0.14
N GLY A 44 2.35 -4.09 0.36
CA GLY A 44 2.62 -4.29 1.79
C GLY A 44 2.28 -3.06 2.64
N SER A 45 2.53 -1.85 2.12
CA SER A 45 2.14 -0.62 2.82
C SER A 45 0.62 -0.49 2.96
N ALA A 46 -0.16 -0.84 1.93
CA ALA A 46 -1.62 -0.82 2.00
C ALA A 46 -2.15 -1.87 3.00
N LYS A 47 -1.63 -3.10 2.94
CA LYS A 47 -1.97 -4.17 3.90
C LYS A 47 -1.68 -3.76 5.34
N ASN A 48 -0.50 -3.19 5.60
CA ASN A 48 -0.11 -2.74 6.93
C ASN A 48 -1.02 -1.61 7.46
N ARG A 49 -1.46 -0.70 6.59
CA ARG A 49 -2.46 0.33 6.96
C ARG A 49 -3.77 -0.32 7.39
N LEU A 50 -4.25 -1.33 6.67
CA LEU A 50 -5.48 -2.06 7.02
C LEU A 50 -5.35 -2.80 8.35
N THR A 51 -4.23 -3.48 8.61
CA THR A 51 -4.04 -4.18 9.88
C THR A 51 -3.99 -3.21 11.07
N ARG A 52 -3.33 -2.06 10.89
CA ARG A 52 -3.34 -1.01 11.91
C ARG A 52 -4.72 -0.39 12.09
N ALA A 53 -5.44 -0.16 10.99
CA ALA A 53 -6.80 0.35 11.02
C ALA A 53 -7.74 -0.62 11.75
N ALA A 54 -7.61 -1.93 11.52
CA ALA A 54 -8.36 -2.94 12.25
C ALA A 54 -8.09 -2.88 13.76
N ALA A 55 -6.82 -2.77 14.17
CA ALA A 55 -6.49 -2.60 15.58
C ALA A 55 -7.12 -1.33 16.20
N ALA A 56 -7.18 -0.23 15.45
CA ALA A 56 -7.88 0.97 15.89
C ALA A 56 -9.40 0.76 15.97
N MET A 57 -9.99 -0.04 15.07
CA MET A 57 -11.42 -0.38 15.10
C MET A 57 -11.74 -1.19 16.36
N ASP A 58 -10.86 -2.12 16.76
CA ASP A 58 -11.01 -2.89 17.99
C ASP A 58 -10.96 -1.97 19.23
N GLU A 59 -10.05 -0.99 19.24
CA GLU A 59 -10.00 0.04 20.29
C GLU A 59 -11.29 0.86 20.34
N CYS A 60 -11.82 1.24 19.16
CA CYS A 60 -13.08 1.95 19.05
C CYS A 60 -14.25 1.13 19.63
N ALA A 61 -14.34 -0.16 19.32
CA ALA A 61 -15.38 -1.05 19.81
C ALA A 61 -15.28 -1.28 21.33
N GLN A 62 -14.07 -1.37 21.89
CA GLN A 62 -13.88 -1.47 23.34
C GLN A 62 -14.52 -0.29 24.10
N SER A 63 -14.41 0.92 23.57
CA SER A 63 -15.06 2.10 24.15
C SER A 63 -16.60 2.12 24.00
N ARG A 64 -17.15 1.26 23.14
CA ARG A 64 -18.57 1.23 22.73
C ARG A 64 -19.26 -0.10 23.05
N ARG A 65 -18.83 -0.76 24.14
CA ARG A 65 -19.41 -2.03 24.60
C ARG A 65 -19.34 -3.16 23.55
N GLY A 66 -18.33 -3.13 22.69
CA GLY A 66 -18.12 -4.12 21.64
C GLY A 66 -18.71 -3.75 20.28
N SER A 67 -19.52 -2.67 20.18
CA SER A 67 -20.16 -2.29 18.91
C SER A 67 -19.25 -1.47 18.00
N TYR A 68 -19.19 -1.83 16.70
CA TYR A 68 -18.48 -1.07 15.66
C TYR A 68 -19.34 0.01 14.97
N ALA A 69 -20.65 0.07 15.25
CA ALA A 69 -21.59 0.96 14.53
C ALA A 69 -21.17 2.44 14.63
N GLY A 70 -20.64 2.86 15.77
CA GLY A 70 -20.18 4.22 16.04
C GLY A 70 -18.75 4.54 15.59
N CYS A 71 -18.06 3.62 14.93
CA CYS A 71 -16.65 3.75 14.53
C CYS A 71 -16.50 4.37 13.13
N GLU A 72 -17.11 5.54 12.93
CA GLU A 72 -17.02 6.31 11.68
C GLU A 72 -15.65 6.96 11.48
N ALA A 73 -15.33 7.34 10.23
CA ALA A 73 -14.04 7.94 9.91
C ALA A 73 -13.65 9.14 10.79
N PHE A 74 -14.62 9.99 11.16
CA PHE A 74 -14.39 11.12 12.06
C PHE A 74 -13.95 10.68 13.46
N THR A 75 -14.62 9.67 14.03
CA THR A 75 -14.23 9.06 15.30
C THR A 75 -12.84 8.44 15.19
N MET A 76 -12.61 7.68 14.13
CA MET A 76 -11.36 6.94 13.92
C MET A 76 -10.16 7.87 13.74
N GLN A 77 -10.36 9.05 13.13
CA GLN A 77 -9.34 10.09 13.03
C GLN A 77 -8.90 10.62 14.40
N GLY A 78 -9.78 10.58 15.40
CA GLY A 78 -9.44 10.87 16.79
C GLY A 78 -8.51 9.83 17.42
N LEU A 79 -8.66 8.55 17.07
CA LEU A 79 -7.92 7.42 17.62
C LEU A 79 -6.55 7.23 16.94
N ASP A 80 -6.51 7.13 15.61
CA ASP A 80 -5.25 7.06 14.86
C ASP A 80 -5.16 8.20 13.83
N ARG A 81 -4.41 9.24 14.19
CA ARG A 81 -4.13 10.41 13.33
C ARG A 81 -3.12 10.13 12.22
N SER A 82 -2.40 9.02 12.29
CA SER A 82 -1.40 8.65 11.28
C SER A 82 -2.01 7.93 10.08
N LEU A 83 -3.29 7.56 10.17
CA LEU A 83 -4.10 7.08 9.06
C LEU A 83 -5.02 8.20 8.57
N GLU A 84 -5.19 8.26 7.26
CA GLU A 84 -6.17 9.15 6.65
C GLU A 84 -7.47 8.38 6.44
N TRP A 85 -8.36 8.50 7.44
CA TRP A 85 -9.66 7.83 7.46
C TRP A 85 -10.67 8.51 6.54
N ARG A 86 -11.47 7.71 5.85
CA ARG A 86 -12.54 8.17 4.97
C ARG A 86 -13.77 7.30 5.14
N ASP A 87 -14.93 7.93 5.05
CA ASP A 87 -16.20 7.22 5.06
C ASP A 87 -16.84 7.35 3.66
N PRO A 88 -17.07 6.24 2.95
CA PRO A 88 -17.71 6.27 1.66
C PRO A 88 -19.22 6.57 1.75
N THR A 89 -19.86 6.47 2.92
CA THR A 89 -21.29 6.82 3.05
C THR A 89 -21.51 8.29 3.40
N ALA A 90 -20.48 8.97 3.93
CA ALA A 90 -20.52 10.40 4.25
C ALA A 90 -20.25 11.31 3.03
N GLU A 91 -19.73 10.77 1.92
CA GLU A 91 -19.61 11.50 0.65
C GLU A 91 -20.86 11.25 -0.20
N ASP A 92 -21.66 12.30 -0.46
CA ASP A 92 -22.83 12.27 -1.36
C ASP A 92 -22.57 11.36 -2.57
N GLY A 93 -23.51 10.43 -2.80
CA GLY A 93 -23.40 9.15 -3.51
C GLY A 93 -22.99 9.13 -4.99
N TYR A 94 -22.16 10.07 -5.43
CA TYR A 94 -21.49 10.07 -6.73
C TYR A 94 -19.96 10.25 -6.60
N PHE A 95 -19.46 10.81 -5.49
CA PHE A 95 -18.02 11.02 -5.27
C PHE A 95 -17.33 9.93 -4.44
N ALA A 96 -18.08 9.19 -3.61
CA ALA A 96 -17.56 8.12 -2.75
C ALA A 96 -16.88 6.98 -3.53
N GLN A 97 -17.42 6.60 -4.70
CA GLN A 97 -16.87 5.52 -5.52
C GLN A 97 -15.61 5.92 -6.28
N ARG A 98 -15.48 7.20 -6.69
CA ARG A 98 -14.31 7.71 -7.43
C ARG A 98 -13.13 8.11 -6.53
N ARG A 99 -13.24 7.89 -5.22
CA ARG A 99 -12.14 8.14 -4.28
C ARG A 99 -11.60 6.89 -3.61
N ARG A 100 -12.30 5.75 -3.70
CA ARG A 100 -11.82 4.47 -3.13
C ARG A 100 -10.48 4.03 -3.71
N ASP A 101 -10.13 4.50 -4.90
CA ASP A 101 -8.87 4.28 -5.61
C ASP A 101 -7.71 5.18 -5.15
N LYS A 102 -7.97 6.15 -4.27
CA LYS A 102 -6.91 7.04 -3.79
C LYS A 102 -5.95 6.32 -2.86
N VAL A 103 -4.69 6.32 -3.29
CA VAL A 103 -3.57 5.75 -2.54
C VAL A 103 -3.41 6.43 -1.18
N GLY A 104 -3.25 5.61 -0.14
CA GLY A 104 -2.87 6.07 1.20
C GLY A 104 -4.05 6.40 2.11
N LEU A 105 -5.28 6.31 1.61
CA LEU A 105 -6.51 6.42 2.40
C LEU A 105 -6.92 5.06 2.97
N VAL A 106 -7.65 5.09 4.08
CA VAL A 106 -8.37 3.94 4.62
C VAL A 106 -9.86 4.27 4.64
N PHE A 107 -10.63 3.48 3.91
CA PHE A 107 -12.09 3.60 3.87
C PHE A 107 -12.71 2.67 4.90
N VAL A 108 -13.65 3.17 5.69
CA VAL A 108 -14.44 2.38 6.65
C VAL A 108 -15.89 2.31 6.20
N SER A 109 -16.45 1.11 6.04
CA SER A 109 -17.82 0.88 5.61
C SER A 109 -18.46 -0.31 6.33
N GLU A 110 -19.76 -0.56 6.09
CA GLU A 110 -20.49 -1.75 6.58
C GLU A 110 -20.34 -2.00 8.09
N ARG A 111 -20.38 -0.88 8.83
CA ARG A 111 -20.27 -0.85 10.29
C ARG A 111 -21.58 -1.32 10.90
N GLY A 112 -21.55 -2.47 11.54
CA GLY A 112 -22.64 -3.02 12.34
C GLY A 112 -22.23 -3.12 13.80
N ASP A 113 -23.04 -3.80 14.61
CA ASP A 113 -22.65 -4.09 15.98
C ASP A 113 -21.44 -5.03 16.03
N ASP A 114 -21.43 -6.07 15.20
CA ASP A 114 -20.37 -7.09 15.19
C ASP A 114 -19.63 -7.18 13.84
N SER A 115 -19.74 -6.14 13.01
CA SER A 115 -19.16 -6.12 11.68
C SER A 115 -18.52 -4.80 11.31
N PHE A 116 -17.46 -4.87 10.50
CA PHE A 116 -16.93 -3.71 9.79
C PHE A 116 -16.15 -4.14 8.56
N ARG A 117 -16.05 -3.23 7.59
CA ARG A 117 -15.22 -3.39 6.40
C ARG A 117 -14.25 -2.22 6.27
N LEU A 118 -12.98 -2.52 6.05
CA LEU A 118 -11.91 -1.57 5.78
C LEU A 118 -11.34 -1.80 4.38
N GLU A 119 -11.05 -0.73 3.65
CA GLU A 119 -10.46 -0.81 2.31
C GLU A 119 -9.32 0.19 2.13
N ALA A 120 -8.26 -0.24 1.42
CA ALA A 120 -7.13 0.61 1.09
C ALA A 120 -6.56 0.26 -0.28
N THR A 121 -6.24 1.28 -1.08
CA THR A 121 -5.63 1.11 -2.40
C THR A 121 -4.13 1.36 -2.37
N SER A 122 -3.39 0.43 -2.95
CA SER A 122 -1.95 0.50 -3.14
C SER A 122 -1.58 1.34 -4.38
N ARG A 123 -0.33 1.79 -4.47
CA ARG A 123 0.19 2.49 -5.66
C ARG A 123 0.21 1.64 -6.93
N THR A 124 0.06 0.32 -6.79
CA THR A 124 -0.06 -0.59 -7.94
C THR A 124 -1.47 -0.58 -8.54
N GLY A 125 -2.42 0.13 -7.91
CA GLY A 125 -3.83 0.16 -8.31
C GLY A 125 -4.65 -1.01 -7.74
N ARG A 126 -4.04 -1.89 -6.94
CA ARG A 126 -4.77 -2.97 -6.25
C ARG A 126 -5.45 -2.44 -5.00
N THR A 127 -6.70 -2.81 -4.81
CA THR A 127 -7.48 -2.54 -3.61
C THR A 127 -7.44 -3.75 -2.70
N PHE A 128 -7.13 -3.53 -1.44
CA PHE A 128 -7.17 -4.54 -0.39
C PHE A 128 -8.34 -4.22 0.53
N ALA A 129 -9.06 -5.26 0.93
CA ALA A 129 -10.15 -5.21 1.88
C ALA A 129 -9.83 -6.10 3.09
N TYR A 130 -10.23 -5.62 4.26
CA TYR A 130 -10.24 -6.33 5.53
C TYR A 130 -11.68 -6.25 6.05
N GLU A 131 -12.34 -7.39 6.13
CA GLU A 131 -13.71 -7.51 6.58
C GLU A 131 -13.73 -8.33 7.86
N TYR A 132 -14.39 -7.80 8.87
CA TYR A 132 -14.63 -8.48 10.13
C TYR A 132 -16.13 -8.67 10.28
N GLN A 133 -16.53 -9.89 10.63
CA GLN A 133 -17.92 -10.22 10.90
C GLN A 133 -17.97 -11.35 11.93
N ASP A 134 -18.59 -11.08 13.08
CA ASP A 134 -18.88 -12.08 14.12
C ASP A 134 -17.67 -12.95 14.52
N GLY A 135 -16.52 -12.29 14.73
CA GLY A 135 -15.27 -12.98 15.11
C GLY A 135 -14.46 -13.55 13.94
N GLU A 136 -14.99 -13.55 12.72
CA GLU A 136 -14.29 -14.00 11.52
C GLU A 136 -13.65 -12.82 10.77
N VAL A 137 -12.45 -13.04 10.23
CA VAL A 137 -11.71 -12.05 9.44
C VAL A 137 -11.52 -12.56 8.02
N THR A 138 -12.09 -11.83 7.06
CA THR A 138 -11.92 -12.08 5.64
C THR A 138 -11.01 -11.00 5.03
N ARG A 139 -9.96 -11.43 4.32
CA ARG A 139 -8.99 -10.54 3.67
C ARG A 139 -8.99 -10.79 2.18
N THR A 140 -9.44 -9.80 1.40
CA THR A 140 -9.53 -9.93 -0.05
C THR A 140 -8.85 -8.78 -0.79
N ARG A 141 -8.33 -9.09 -1.97
CA ARG A 141 -7.63 -8.17 -2.86
C ARG A 141 -8.33 -8.20 -4.20
N THR A 142 -8.53 -7.03 -4.77
CA THR A 142 -9.14 -6.84 -6.08
C THR A 142 -8.21 -6.01 -6.97
N GLY A 143 -8.05 -6.43 -8.23
CA GLY A 143 -7.27 -5.70 -9.23
C GLY A 143 -7.28 -6.41 -10.58
N ASN A 144 -7.02 -5.65 -11.65
CA ASN A 144 -6.78 -6.16 -13.02
C ASN A 144 -7.78 -7.22 -13.52
N ALA A 145 -9.09 -6.95 -13.38
CA ALA A 145 -10.19 -7.81 -13.86
C ALA A 145 -10.36 -9.18 -13.16
N GLU A 146 -9.62 -9.46 -12.10
CA GLU A 146 -9.85 -10.63 -11.25
C GLU A 146 -10.85 -10.29 -10.13
N GLY A 147 -11.73 -11.25 -9.82
CA GLY A 147 -12.61 -11.18 -8.66
C GLY A 147 -11.83 -11.12 -7.34
N PRO A 148 -12.52 -11.01 -6.18
CA PRO A 148 -11.85 -10.95 -4.88
C PRO A 148 -11.01 -12.21 -4.64
N VAL A 149 -9.70 -12.05 -4.44
CA VAL A 149 -8.77 -13.14 -4.10
C VAL A 149 -8.16 -12.93 -2.71
N PRO A 150 -7.83 -14.00 -1.95
CA PRO A 150 -7.13 -13.88 -0.67
C PRO A 150 -5.75 -13.21 -0.80
N TRP A 151 -5.26 -12.55 0.26
CA TRP A 151 -3.94 -11.90 0.29
C TRP A 151 -3.21 -11.98 1.62
#